data_AF-A0A3B0RLD6-F1
#
_entry.id   AF-A0A3B0RLD6-F1
#
_cell.length_a   1.000
_cell.length_b   1.000
_cell.length_c   1.000
_cell.angle_alpha   90.00
_cell.angle_beta   90.00
_cell.angle_gamma   90.00
#
_symmetry.space_group_name_H-M   'P 1'
#
loop_
_entity.id
_entity.type
_entity.pdbx_description
1 polymer ?
#
loop_
_entity_poly.entity_id
_entity_poly.type
_entity_poly.pdbx_seq_one_letter_code
_entity_poly.pdbx_strand_id
1 'polypeptide(L)'
;MISRIREVRKAKSLTLDDVARRCTPPTTAQTIGRLETGMRTLSLGWLNRIADALGVDSSALLALPDQEQLPIAAILDHKGAHALEKILNIFQPAIEPEMVAMRVKSSVGDYRAGDDVWLSRRGPDQYAAALNRDILVPRPAGRFLFGRLIGREGDKIQILPLGAGSRQQVVKDPEWIGVAVRLIREL
;
A
#
# COMPACT_ATOMS: atom_id res chain seq x y z
N MET A 1 -9.54 -18.72 -15.02
CA MET A 1 -8.72 -18.26 -13.88
C MET A 1 -7.37 -17.85 -14.44
N ILE A 2 -7.15 -16.56 -14.64
CA ILE A 2 -5.88 -16.05 -15.16
C ILE A 2 -4.93 -15.96 -13.95
N SER A 3 -3.82 -16.69 -13.97
CA SER A 3 -2.85 -16.70 -12.86
C SER A 3 -1.87 -15.52 -13.01
N ARG A 4 -1.52 -14.84 -11.92
CA ARG A 4 -0.51 -13.75 -11.90
C ARG A 4 0.92 -14.26 -11.70
N ILE A 5 1.13 -15.57 -11.79
CA ILE A 5 2.41 -16.24 -11.51
C ILE A 5 3.54 -15.63 -12.35
N ARG A 6 3.28 -15.38 -13.65
CA ARG A 6 4.28 -14.79 -14.56
C ARG A 6 4.67 -13.38 -14.18
N GLU A 7 3.72 -12.55 -13.75
CA GLU A 7 3.96 -11.16 -13.34
C GLU A 7 4.82 -11.11 -12.07
N VAL A 8 4.40 -11.86 -11.04
CA VAL A 8 5.09 -11.91 -9.75
C VAL A 8 6.51 -12.46 -9.89
N ARG A 9 6.69 -13.51 -10.70
CA ARG A 9 8.00 -14.07 -10.99
C ARG A 9 8.92 -13.04 -11.68
N LYS A 10 8.41 -12.33 -12.69
CA LYS A 10 9.18 -11.29 -13.40
C LYS A 10 9.54 -10.12 -12.48
N ALA A 11 8.63 -9.68 -11.62
CA ALA A 11 8.90 -8.62 -10.64
C ALA A 11 10.04 -9.00 -9.68
N LYS A 12 10.16 -10.29 -9.35
CA LYS A 12 11.28 -10.83 -8.53
C LYS A 12 12.53 -11.20 -9.34
N SER A 13 12.56 -10.91 -10.65
CA SER A 13 13.67 -11.24 -11.56
C SER A 13 14.07 -12.73 -11.55
N LEU A 14 13.11 -13.64 -11.37
CA LEU A 14 13.34 -15.08 -11.33
C LEU A 14 13.05 -15.75 -12.69
N THR A 15 13.86 -16.74 -13.07
CA THR A 15 13.58 -17.60 -14.22
C THR A 15 12.56 -18.68 -13.88
N LEU A 16 11.98 -19.34 -14.90
CA LEU A 16 11.11 -20.50 -14.69
C LEU A 16 11.85 -21.63 -13.93
N ASP A 17 13.14 -21.79 -14.19
CA ASP A 17 13.98 -22.77 -13.54
C ASP A 17 14.26 -22.43 -12.06
N ASP A 18 14.47 -21.16 -11.75
CA ASP A 18 14.64 -20.70 -10.36
C ASP A 18 13.41 -20.99 -9.51
N VAL A 19 12.21 -20.71 -10.05
CA VAL A 19 10.96 -21.01 -9.34
C VAL A 19 10.77 -22.52 -9.18
N ALA A 20 11.07 -23.29 -10.23
CA ALA A 20 10.95 -24.74 -10.20
C ALA A 20 11.85 -25.41 -9.13
N ARG A 21 13.09 -24.91 -8.97
CA ARG A 21 14.03 -25.34 -7.92
C ARG A 21 13.60 -24.93 -6.51
N ARG A 22 12.92 -23.78 -6.37
CA ARG A 22 12.43 -23.26 -5.08
C ARG A 22 11.14 -23.93 -4.59
N CYS A 23 10.41 -24.62 -5.47
CA CYS A 23 9.23 -25.37 -5.08
C CYS A 23 9.58 -26.57 -4.19
N THR A 24 8.69 -26.90 -3.24
CA THR A 24 8.78 -28.11 -2.42
C THR A 24 7.53 -28.98 -2.62
N PRO A 25 7.66 -30.22 -3.16
CA PRO A 25 8.87 -30.78 -3.76
C PRO A 25 9.31 -30.04 -5.04
N PRO A 26 10.61 -30.11 -5.42
CA PRO A 26 11.13 -29.49 -6.63
C PRO A 26 10.37 -29.95 -7.88
N THR A 27 10.20 -29.05 -8.83
CA THR A 27 9.51 -29.36 -10.09
C THR A 27 10.35 -28.94 -11.30
N THR A 28 9.78 -28.96 -12.49
CA THR A 28 10.45 -28.59 -13.74
C THR A 28 9.98 -27.23 -14.24
N ALA A 29 10.89 -26.48 -14.90
CA ALA A 29 10.57 -25.22 -15.55
C ALA A 29 9.40 -25.33 -16.54
N GLN A 30 9.26 -26.48 -17.21
CA GLN A 30 8.15 -26.78 -18.11
C GLN A 30 6.80 -26.88 -17.37
N THR A 31 6.79 -27.38 -16.14
CA THR A 31 5.58 -27.46 -15.31
C THR A 31 5.14 -26.06 -14.87
N ILE A 32 6.09 -25.22 -14.44
CA ILE A 32 5.83 -23.81 -14.11
C ILE A 32 5.33 -23.06 -15.35
N GLY A 33 5.96 -23.26 -16.51
CA GLY A 33 5.53 -22.65 -17.77
C GLY A 33 4.10 -23.01 -18.15
N ARG A 34 3.70 -24.28 -18.02
CA ARG A 34 2.33 -24.73 -18.28
C ARG A 34 1.29 -24.14 -17.31
N LEU A 35 1.69 -23.88 -16.06
CA LEU A 35 0.85 -23.20 -15.07
C LEU A 35 0.72 -21.70 -15.34
N GLU A 36 1.79 -21.05 -15.82
CA GLU A 36 1.76 -19.65 -16.26
C GLU A 36 0.90 -19.43 -17.50
N THR A 37 0.91 -20.36 -18.46
CA THR A 37 0.13 -20.25 -19.70
C THR A 37 -1.29 -20.80 -19.59
N GLY A 38 -1.71 -21.27 -18.40
CA GLY A 38 -3.06 -21.80 -18.18
C GLY A 38 -3.37 -23.14 -18.87
N MET A 39 -2.35 -23.84 -19.38
CA MET A 39 -2.53 -25.17 -20.00
C MET A 39 -2.77 -26.28 -18.97
N ARG A 40 -2.66 -25.97 -17.68
CA ARG A 40 -2.94 -26.88 -16.56
C ARG A 40 -3.77 -26.14 -15.51
N THR A 41 -4.80 -26.80 -14.99
CA THR A 41 -5.60 -26.28 -13.88
C THR A 41 -4.74 -26.12 -12.63
N LEU A 42 -4.72 -24.90 -12.09
CA LEU A 42 -3.96 -24.56 -10.89
C LEU A 42 -4.77 -24.99 -9.66
N SER A 43 -4.38 -26.10 -9.03
CA SER A 43 -5.00 -26.54 -7.77
C SER A 43 -4.54 -25.65 -6.61
N LEU A 44 -5.33 -25.62 -5.52
CA LEU A 44 -4.98 -24.87 -4.29
C LEU A 44 -3.61 -25.28 -3.73
N GLY A 45 -3.28 -26.56 -3.77
CA GLY A 45 -1.96 -27.07 -3.35
C GLY A 45 -0.81 -26.57 -4.24
N TRP A 46 -1.04 -26.41 -5.54
CA TRP A 46 -0.04 -25.81 -6.43
C TRP A 46 0.09 -24.30 -6.24
N LEU A 47 -1.02 -23.60 -5.98
CA LEU A 47 -1.03 -22.17 -5.68
C LEU A 47 -0.16 -21.88 -4.45
N ASN A 48 -0.40 -22.58 -3.33
CA ASN A 48 0.36 -22.39 -2.10
C ASN A 48 1.85 -22.72 -2.31
N ARG A 49 2.15 -23.81 -3.01
CA ARG A 49 3.54 -24.19 -3.32
C ARG A 49 4.29 -23.13 -4.14
N ILE A 50 3.62 -22.51 -5.12
CA ILE A 50 4.23 -21.45 -5.94
C ILE A 50 4.34 -20.15 -5.13
N ALA A 51 3.36 -19.87 -4.26
CA ALA A 51 3.38 -18.72 -3.36
C ALA A 51 4.60 -18.80 -2.42
N ASP A 52 4.83 -19.97 -1.83
CA ASP A 52 6.00 -20.25 -0.97
C ASP A 52 7.31 -20.10 -1.76
N ALA A 53 7.40 -20.69 -2.96
CA ALA A 53 8.59 -20.62 -3.82
C ALA A 53 8.92 -19.19 -4.26
N LEU A 54 7.88 -18.36 -4.44
CA LEU A 54 8.01 -16.95 -4.77
C LEU A 54 8.14 -16.08 -3.52
N GLY A 55 7.88 -16.58 -2.31
CA GLY A 55 7.85 -15.79 -1.07
C GLY A 55 6.80 -14.69 -1.10
N VAL A 56 5.57 -15.03 -1.47
CA VAL A 56 4.39 -14.14 -1.48
C VAL A 56 3.19 -14.85 -0.87
N ASP A 57 2.17 -14.09 -0.46
CA ASP A 57 0.88 -14.69 -0.08
C ASP A 57 0.18 -15.32 -1.30
N SER A 58 -0.54 -16.42 -1.10
CA SER A 58 -1.20 -17.15 -2.19
C SER A 58 -2.30 -16.34 -2.89
N SER A 59 -2.91 -15.38 -2.18
CA SER A 59 -3.85 -14.41 -2.76
C SER A 59 -3.21 -13.52 -3.81
N ALA A 60 -1.91 -13.22 -3.72
CA ALA A 60 -1.19 -12.39 -4.69
C ALA A 60 -1.00 -13.09 -6.05
N LEU A 61 -1.11 -14.42 -6.09
CA LEU A 61 -1.00 -15.22 -7.33
C LEU A 61 -2.34 -15.39 -8.05
N LEU A 62 -3.44 -15.14 -7.35
CA LEU A 62 -4.76 -15.09 -7.94
C LEU A 62 -4.96 -13.70 -8.54
N ALA A 63 -5.36 -13.63 -9.81
CA ALA A 63 -6.05 -12.43 -10.29
C ALA A 63 -7.37 -12.38 -9.53
N LEU A 64 -7.41 -11.59 -8.44
CA LEU A 64 -8.68 -11.23 -7.82
C LEU A 64 -9.52 -10.57 -8.93
N PRO A 65 -10.74 -11.06 -9.21
CA PRO A 65 -11.57 -10.57 -10.31
C PRO A 65 -11.80 -9.05 -10.30
N ASP A 66 -11.64 -8.41 -9.13
CA ASP A 66 -12.03 -7.03 -8.88
C ASP A 66 -10.86 -6.04 -8.75
N GLN A 67 -9.63 -6.39 -9.15
CA GLN A 67 -8.62 -5.33 -9.35
C GLN A 67 -8.88 -4.66 -10.70
N GLU A 68 -9.88 -3.78 -10.72
CA GLU A 68 -10.14 -2.91 -11.86
C GLU A 68 -8.87 -2.09 -12.16
N GLN A 69 -8.38 -2.25 -13.39
CA GLN A 69 -7.27 -1.49 -13.91
C GLN A 69 -7.85 -0.35 -14.74
N LEU A 70 -7.52 0.88 -14.36
CA LEU A 70 -7.88 2.05 -15.12
C LEU A 70 -6.70 2.42 -16.04
N PRO A 71 -6.85 2.30 -17.37
CA PRO A 71 -5.78 2.65 -18.29
C PRO A 71 -5.51 4.15 -18.24
N ILE A 72 -4.23 4.52 -18.17
CA ILE A 72 -3.82 5.92 -18.22
C ILE A 72 -3.87 6.37 -19.69
N ALA A 73 -4.67 7.39 -19.99
CA ALA A 73 -4.79 7.92 -21.36
C ALA A 73 -3.70 8.96 -21.70
N ALA A 74 -3.21 9.71 -20.72
CA ALA A 74 -2.24 10.79 -20.91
C ALA A 74 -1.45 11.09 -19.62
N ILE A 75 -0.30 11.75 -19.76
CA ILE A 75 0.46 12.37 -18.66
C ILE A 75 0.28 13.88 -18.75
N LEU A 76 0.08 14.54 -17.61
CA LEU A 76 0.02 16.00 -17.49
C LEU A 76 1.28 16.49 -16.78
N ASP A 77 2.01 17.41 -17.41
CA ASP A 77 3.12 18.14 -16.80
C ASP A 77 2.98 19.66 -17.03
N HIS A 78 4.05 20.42 -16.76
CA HIS A 78 4.09 21.87 -16.95
C HIS A 78 3.93 22.33 -18.42
N LYS A 79 4.04 21.42 -19.41
CA LYS A 79 3.86 21.70 -20.84
C LYS A 79 2.47 21.31 -21.35
N GLY A 80 1.68 20.59 -20.55
CA GLY A 80 0.32 20.16 -20.88
C GLY A 80 0.17 18.63 -20.94
N ALA A 81 -1.01 18.19 -21.39
CA ALA A 81 -1.34 16.77 -21.50
C ALA A 81 -0.75 16.15 -22.77
N HIS A 82 -0.09 15.00 -22.64
CA HIS A 82 0.56 14.31 -23.77
C HIS A 82 0.45 12.78 -23.65
N ALA A 83 0.64 12.11 -24.79
CA ALA A 83 0.52 10.66 -24.90
C ALA A 83 1.64 9.92 -24.15
N LEU A 84 1.38 8.66 -23.80
CA LEU A 84 2.34 7.81 -23.11
C LEU A 84 3.39 7.22 -24.07
N GLU A 85 4.63 7.09 -23.60
CA GLU A 85 5.67 6.30 -24.30
C GLU A 85 5.46 4.78 -24.14
N LYS A 86 4.78 4.37 -23.06
CA LYS A 86 4.52 2.97 -22.68
C LYS A 86 3.13 2.86 -22.08
N ILE A 87 2.48 1.71 -22.23
CA ILE A 87 1.19 1.45 -21.61
C ILE A 87 1.34 1.46 -20.08
N LEU A 88 0.51 2.26 -19.41
CA LEU A 88 0.46 2.38 -17.95
C LEU A 88 -0.99 2.24 -17.47
N ASN A 89 -1.16 1.66 -16.28
CA ASN A 89 -2.46 1.47 -15.63
C ASN A 89 -2.40 1.97 -14.18
N ILE A 90 -3.50 2.52 -13.70
CA ILE A 90 -3.75 2.76 -12.28
C ILE A 90 -4.46 1.53 -11.72
N PHE A 91 -3.96 1.04 -10.59
CA PHE A 91 -4.60 -0.03 -9.83
C PHE A 91 -5.45 0.58 -8.73
N GLN A 92 -6.65 0.02 -8.54
CA GLN A 92 -7.48 0.42 -7.41
C GLN A 92 -6.70 0.23 -6.10
N PRO A 93 -6.68 1.27 -5.22
CA PRO A 93 -6.13 1.15 -3.87
C PRO A 93 -6.75 -0.01 -3.10
N ALA A 94 -5.94 -0.92 -2.54
CA ALA A 94 -6.44 -1.91 -1.59
C ALA A 94 -6.59 -1.30 -0.17
N ILE A 95 -7.61 -1.74 0.57
CA ILE A 95 -7.75 -1.46 2.00
C ILE A 95 -7.02 -2.57 2.76
N GLU A 96 -5.98 -2.21 3.51
CA GLU A 96 -5.21 -3.17 4.31
C GLU A 96 -5.86 -3.37 5.69
N PRO A 97 -5.66 -4.55 6.34
CA PRO A 97 -5.96 -4.71 7.76
C PRO A 97 -5.20 -3.63 8.55
N GLU A 98 -5.88 -2.94 9.47
CA GLU A 98 -5.36 -1.77 10.21
C GLU A 98 -5.36 -0.42 9.49
N MET A 99 -6.11 -0.27 8.39
CA MET A 99 -6.43 1.07 7.86
C MET A 99 -7.61 1.72 8.57
N VAL A 100 -7.52 3.03 8.79
CA VAL A 100 -8.61 3.90 9.23
C VAL A 100 -8.71 5.10 8.30
N ALA A 101 -9.84 5.82 8.32
CA ALA A 101 -10.03 7.00 7.50
C ALA A 101 -10.42 8.22 8.35
N MET A 102 -10.04 9.40 7.87
CA MET A 102 -10.45 10.68 8.43
C MET A 102 -10.99 11.56 7.31
N ARG A 103 -12.19 12.13 7.51
CA ARG A 103 -12.76 13.11 6.59
C ARG A 103 -12.39 14.54 6.98
N VAL A 104 -11.98 15.33 6.00
CA VAL A 104 -11.62 16.73 6.19
C VAL A 104 -12.85 17.60 6.01
N LYS A 105 -13.35 18.18 7.10
CA LYS A 105 -14.53 19.07 7.06
C LYS A 105 -14.19 20.50 6.62
N SER A 106 -12.98 20.96 6.92
CA SER A 106 -12.51 22.31 6.60
C SER A 106 -11.06 22.25 6.17
N SER A 107 -10.72 23.00 5.13
CA SER A 107 -9.38 22.97 4.52
C SER A 107 -8.29 23.40 5.51
N VAL A 108 -7.17 22.67 5.51
CA VAL A 108 -6.01 22.94 6.36
C VAL A 108 -4.74 22.37 5.70
N GLY A 109 -3.68 23.17 5.61
CA GLY A 109 -2.48 22.78 4.87
C GLY A 109 -2.81 22.38 3.43
N ASP A 110 -2.36 21.20 3.02
CA ASP A 110 -2.60 20.65 1.68
C ASP A 110 -3.97 19.93 1.54
N TYR A 111 -4.68 19.73 2.66
CA TYR A 111 -5.97 19.06 2.72
C TYR A 111 -7.13 20.04 2.49
N ARG A 112 -8.10 19.66 1.67
CA ARG A 112 -9.28 20.45 1.32
C ARG A 112 -10.54 19.86 1.94
N ALA A 113 -11.54 20.71 2.16
CA ALA A 113 -12.85 20.27 2.61
C ALA A 113 -13.44 19.24 1.63
N GLY A 114 -13.92 18.12 2.15
CA GLY A 114 -14.43 16.98 1.37
C GLY A 114 -13.44 15.84 1.20
N ASP A 115 -12.14 16.05 1.47
CA ASP A 115 -11.14 15.00 1.34
C ASP A 115 -11.38 13.82 2.29
N ASP A 116 -11.14 12.62 1.79
CA ASP A 116 -10.93 11.42 2.61
C ASP A 116 -9.44 11.10 2.68
N VAL A 117 -8.90 11.11 3.91
CA VAL A 117 -7.52 10.73 4.18
C VAL A 117 -7.50 9.31 4.69
N TRP A 118 -6.87 8.41 3.95
CA TRP A 118 -6.63 7.04 4.40
C TRP A 118 -5.34 6.98 5.20
N LEU A 119 -5.43 6.34 6.36
CA LEU A 119 -4.40 6.30 7.37
C LEU A 119 -4.08 4.84 7.67
N SER A 120 -2.80 4.47 7.62
CA SER A 120 -2.36 3.14 8.05
C SER A 120 -2.00 3.19 9.54
N ARG A 121 -2.68 2.41 10.39
CA ARG A 121 -2.35 2.34 11.81
C ARG A 121 -1.00 1.65 12.00
N ARG A 122 -0.20 2.22 12.90
CA ARG A 122 1.13 1.75 13.27
C ARG A 122 1.22 1.67 14.79
N GLY A 123 1.93 0.66 15.28
CA GLY A 123 2.22 0.49 16.70
C GLY A 123 3.44 1.31 17.15
N PRO A 124 3.69 1.40 18.47
CA PRO A 124 4.80 2.18 19.04
C PRO A 124 6.18 1.79 18.51
N ASP A 125 6.41 0.55 18.13
CA ASP A 125 7.63 0.05 17.49
C ASP A 125 7.88 0.68 16.11
N GLN A 126 6.83 1.14 15.44
CA GLN A 126 6.86 1.66 14.08
C GLN A 126 6.86 3.20 13.98
N TYR A 127 6.72 3.94 15.09
CA TYR A 127 6.60 5.41 15.01
C TYR A 127 7.86 6.11 14.44
N ALA A 128 9.04 5.52 14.61
CA ALA A 128 10.28 6.08 14.07
C ALA A 128 10.24 6.18 12.53
N ALA A 129 9.62 5.21 11.86
CA ALA A 129 9.45 5.20 10.41
C ALA A 129 8.42 6.24 9.91
N ALA A 130 7.63 6.83 10.82
CA ALA A 130 6.64 7.86 10.51
C ALA A 130 7.18 9.29 10.70
N LEU A 131 8.46 9.49 11.03
CA LEU A 131 9.04 10.83 11.15
C LEU A 131 8.84 11.63 9.86
N ASN A 132 8.52 12.91 10.01
CA ASN A 132 8.18 13.85 8.95
C ASN A 132 6.93 13.51 8.13
N ARG A 133 6.10 12.57 8.61
CA ARG A 133 4.81 12.23 8.01
C ARG A 133 3.67 12.88 8.77
N ASP A 134 2.57 13.13 8.07
CA ASP A 134 1.34 13.59 8.68
C ASP A 134 0.62 12.38 9.30
N ILE A 135 0.29 12.50 10.59
CA ILE A 135 -0.24 11.41 11.40
C ILE A 135 -1.48 11.85 12.18
N LEU A 136 -2.40 10.90 12.35
CA LEU A 136 -3.52 10.97 13.28
C LEU A 136 -3.13 10.27 14.58
N VAL A 137 -3.36 10.93 15.71
CA VAL A 137 -3.00 10.42 17.03
C VAL A 137 -4.23 10.45 17.95
N PRO A 138 -4.66 9.31 18.52
CA PRO A 138 -5.74 9.27 19.49
C PRO A 138 -5.33 9.98 20.79
N ARG A 139 -6.30 10.60 21.44
CA ARG A 139 -6.16 11.27 22.73
C ARG A 139 -7.28 10.82 23.68
N PRO A 140 -7.08 10.98 25.01
CA PRO A 140 -8.11 10.64 25.99
C PRO A 140 -9.46 11.30 25.70
N ALA A 141 -10.53 10.60 26.06
CA ALA A 141 -11.92 10.96 25.82
C ALA A 141 -12.32 11.03 24.33
N GLY A 142 -11.80 10.11 23.51
CA GLY A 142 -12.19 9.97 22.10
C GLY A 142 -11.76 11.14 21.20
N ARG A 143 -10.80 11.95 21.66
CA ARG A 143 -10.27 13.08 20.91
C ARG A 143 -9.15 12.60 19.98
N PHE A 144 -8.85 13.42 18.98
CA PHE A 144 -7.74 13.16 18.07
C PHE A 144 -6.90 14.42 17.87
N LEU A 145 -5.63 14.21 17.52
CA LEU A 145 -4.72 15.25 17.05
C LEU A 145 -4.21 14.82 15.67
N PHE A 146 -4.24 15.73 14.71
CA PHE A 146 -3.68 15.52 13.39
C PHE A 146 -2.60 16.55 13.09
N GLY A 147 -1.47 16.11 12.57
CA GLY A 147 -0.32 16.97 12.28
C GLY A 147 0.91 16.17 11.87
N ARG A 148 2.01 16.88 11.60
CA ARG A 148 3.28 16.26 11.22
C ARG A 148 4.02 15.72 12.44
N LEU A 149 4.43 14.46 12.41
CA LEU A 149 5.35 13.90 13.39
C LEU A 149 6.74 14.50 13.16
N ILE A 150 7.22 15.32 14.08
CA ILE A 150 8.51 16.04 13.96
C ILE A 150 9.59 15.50 14.91
N GLY A 151 9.22 14.69 15.89
CA GLY A 151 10.19 14.14 16.84
C GLY A 151 9.63 13.02 17.69
N ARG A 152 10.53 12.21 18.23
CA ARG A 152 10.25 11.16 19.21
C ARG A 152 11.35 11.15 20.27
N GLU A 153 10.94 11.23 21.53
CA GLU A 153 11.83 11.22 22.70
C GLU A 153 11.28 10.21 23.71
N GLY A 154 11.85 9.00 23.70
CA GLY A 154 11.37 7.90 24.53
C GLY A 154 9.91 7.53 24.20
N ASP A 155 9.05 7.70 25.19
CA ASP A 155 7.60 7.47 25.12
C ASP A 155 6.81 8.69 24.62
N LYS A 156 7.47 9.82 24.33
CA LYS A 156 6.82 11.03 23.83
C LYS A 156 7.01 11.16 22.34
N ILE A 157 5.95 11.58 21.66
CA ILE A 157 6.01 12.05 20.28
C ILE A 157 5.68 13.53 20.20
N GLN A 158 6.35 14.21 19.30
CA GLN A 158 6.22 15.64 19.06
C GLN A 158 5.52 15.85 17.71
N ILE A 159 4.39 16.53 17.73
CA ILE A 159 3.51 16.69 16.58
C ILE A 159 3.31 18.18 16.33
N LEU A 160 3.49 18.62 15.08
CA LEU A 160 3.21 19.98 14.65
C LEU A 160 1.86 19.99 13.89
N PRO A 161 0.80 20.61 14.44
CA PRO A 161 -0.47 20.75 13.71
C PRO A 161 -0.28 21.56 12.42
N LEU A 162 -1.08 21.26 11.40
CA LEU A 162 -0.93 21.83 10.05
C LEU A 162 -1.42 23.29 9.90
N GLY A 163 -2.13 23.83 10.91
CA GLY A 163 -2.63 25.20 10.85
C GLY A 163 -1.49 26.22 10.96
N ALA A 164 -1.58 27.32 10.20
CA ALA A 164 -0.59 28.39 10.27
C ALA A 164 -0.45 28.94 11.71
N GLY A 165 0.79 29.11 12.18
CA GLY A 165 1.07 29.59 13.54
C GLY A 165 0.80 28.58 14.67
N SER A 166 0.48 27.31 14.33
CA SER A 166 0.29 26.28 15.33
C SER A 166 1.57 26.00 16.11
N ARG A 167 1.42 25.76 17.40
CA ARG A 167 2.52 25.34 18.27
C ARG A 167 2.65 23.82 18.25
N GLN A 168 3.88 23.34 18.41
CA GLN A 168 4.17 21.93 18.68
C GLN A 168 3.35 21.43 19.87
N GLN A 169 2.80 20.24 19.72
CA GLN A 169 2.14 19.49 20.78
C GLN A 169 2.93 18.22 21.09
N VAL A 170 2.97 17.85 22.37
CA VAL A 170 3.62 16.62 22.83
C VAL A 170 2.55 15.65 23.30
N VAL A 171 2.58 14.44 22.76
CA VAL A 171 1.68 13.35 23.18
C VAL A 171 2.55 12.26 23.80
N LYS A 172 2.19 11.85 25.00
CA LYS A 172 2.86 10.78 25.74
C LYS A 172 2.14 9.46 25.46
N ASP A 173 2.90 8.46 25.05
CA ASP A 173 2.55 7.06 24.92
C ASP A 173 1.20 6.81 24.24
N PRO A 174 0.99 7.29 22.99
CA PRO A 174 -0.22 6.97 22.26
C PRO A 174 -0.22 5.48 21.90
N GLU A 175 -1.38 4.83 22.04
CA GLU A 175 -1.57 3.40 21.76
C GLU A 175 -1.25 3.05 20.28
N TRP A 176 -1.63 3.93 19.36
CA TRP A 176 -1.35 3.79 17.93
C TRP A 176 -1.24 5.17 17.28
N ILE A 177 -0.65 5.24 16.08
CA ILE A 177 -0.75 6.41 15.18
C ILE A 177 -1.27 5.96 13.82
N GLY A 178 -2.08 6.78 13.17
CA GLY A 178 -2.50 6.58 11.79
C GLY A 178 -1.63 7.42 10.86
N VAL A 179 -0.76 6.81 10.06
CA VAL A 179 0.08 7.54 9.11
C VAL A 179 -0.70 7.81 7.83
N ALA A 180 -0.79 9.06 7.38
CA ALA A 180 -1.47 9.40 6.13
C ALA A 180 -0.74 8.76 4.94
N VAL A 181 -1.43 7.87 4.23
CA VAL A 181 -0.89 7.08 3.11
C VAL A 181 -1.60 7.34 1.79
N ARG A 182 -2.83 7.86 1.82
CA ARG A 182 -3.59 8.19 0.61
C ARG A 182 -4.55 9.33 0.87
N LEU A 183 -4.76 10.14 -0.16
CA LEU A 183 -5.77 11.18 -0.22
C LEU A 183 -6.74 10.85 -1.35
N ILE A 184 -8.03 10.84 -1.05
CA ILE A 184 -9.08 10.74 -2.06
C ILE A 184 -9.86 12.04 -2.06
N ARG A 185 -9.95 12.66 -3.23
CA ARG A 185 -10.70 13.88 -3.48
C ARG A 185 -11.56 13.67 -4.70
N GLU A 186 -12.86 13.74 -4.50
CA GLU A 186 -13.82 13.89 -5.60
C GLU A 186 -13.73 15.34 -6.09
N LEU A 187 -13.58 15.52 -7.41
CA LEU A 187 -13.33 16.81 -8.06
C LEU A 187 -14.56 17.28 -8.83
#